data_AF-A0A7L4NTP5-F1
#
_entry.id   AF-A0A7L4NTP5-F1
#
_cell.length_a   1.000
_cell.length_b   1.000
_cell.length_c   1.000
_cell.angle_alpha   90.00
_cell.angle_beta   90.00
_cell.angle_gamma   90.00
#
_symmetry.space_group_name_H-M   'P 1'
#
loop_
_entity.id
_entity.type
_entity.pdbx_description
1 polymer ?
#
loop_
_entity_poly.entity_id
_entity_poly.type
_entity_poly.pdbx_seq_one_letter_code
_entity_poly.pdbx_strand_id
1 'polypeptide(L)'
;MRITLVRQINGRELVEEFENTYGSLKRLENLYKRKPENMKLYSDLDDWKYFMEHPDEIIEDAKDIITEKLTLGKLELELLDFIKHNNPKSIRDLAKMMHKDIA
;
A
#
# COMPACT_ATOMS: atom_id res chain seq x y z
N MET A 1 13.69 8.36 -11.59
CA MET A 1 13.86 6.99 -11.05
C MET A 1 12.50 6.33 -10.90
N ARG A 2 12.39 5.03 -11.15
CA ARG A 2 11.17 4.23 -10.89
C ARG A 2 11.47 3.27 -9.75
N ILE A 3 10.61 3.26 -8.73
CA ILE A 3 10.64 2.30 -7.63
C ILE A 3 9.33 1.53 -7.68
N THR A 4 9.41 0.21 -7.61
CA THR A 4 8.23 -0.65 -7.47
C THR A 4 8.20 -1.17 -6.04
N LEU A 5 7.18 -0.79 -5.29
CA LEU A 5 6.93 -1.31 -3.95
C LEU A 5 6.02 -2.52 -4.08
N VAL A 6 6.48 -3.68 -3.65
CA VAL A 6 5.70 -4.93 -3.65
C VAL A 6 5.37 -5.31 -2.22
N ARG A 7 4.10 -5.62 -1.95
CA ARG A 7 3.64 -6.15 -0.67
C ARG A 7 2.72 -7.35 -0.89
N GLN A 8 2.64 -8.21 0.11
CA GLN A 8 1.58 -9.20 0.20
C GLN A 8 0.46 -8.60 1.04
N ILE A 9 -0.77 -8.70 0.54
CA ILE A 9 -1.98 -8.19 1.20
C ILE A 9 -3.07 -9.25 1.05
N ASN A 10 -3.93 -9.40 2.06
CA ASN A 10 -5.11 -10.26 1.92
C ASN A 10 -6.34 -9.49 1.41
N GLY A 11 -7.33 -10.22 0.91
CA GLY A 11 -8.57 -9.64 0.39
C GLY A 11 -9.28 -8.71 1.39
N ARG A 12 -9.28 -9.03 2.69
CA ARG A 12 -9.89 -8.19 3.73
C ARG A 12 -9.19 -6.84 3.85
N GLU A 13 -7.87 -6.83 3.91
CA GLU A 13 -7.07 -5.60 3.96
C GLU A 13 -7.28 -4.75 2.70
N LEU A 14 -7.40 -5.37 1.52
CA LEU A 14 -7.68 -4.64 0.28
C LEU A 14 -9.09 -4.01 0.29
N VAL A 15 -10.09 -4.73 0.80
CA VAL A 15 -11.45 -4.21 0.99
C VAL A 15 -11.46 -3.00 1.93
N GLU A 16 -10.72 -3.06 3.04
CA GLU A 16 -10.56 -1.93 3.96
C GLU A 16 -9.92 -0.72 3.28
N GLU A 17 -8.96 -0.92 2.38
CA GLU A 17 -8.38 0.17 1.58
C GLU A 17 -9.37 0.79 0.61
N PHE A 18 -10.22 -0.02 -0.04
CA PHE A 18 -11.28 0.50 -0.89
C PHE A 18 -12.34 1.26 -0.10
N GLU A 19 -12.69 0.80 1.10
CA GLU A 19 -13.55 1.53 2.04
C GLU A 19 -12.95 2.88 2.42
N ASN A 20 -11.66 2.93 2.74
CA ASN A 20 -10.96 4.19 3.04
C ASN A 20 -10.91 5.13 1.84
N THR A 21 -10.74 4.60 0.62
CA THR A 21 -10.59 5.38 -0.61
C THR A 21 -11.92 5.92 -1.13
N TYR A 22 -12.96 5.08 -1.14
CA TYR A 22 -14.25 5.37 -1.78
C TYR A 22 -15.40 5.55 -0.80
N GLY A 23 -15.25 5.11 0.44
CA GLY A 23 -16.25 5.16 1.51
C GLY A 23 -17.29 4.03 1.47
N SER A 24 -17.71 3.58 0.28
CA SER A 24 -18.59 2.41 0.14
C SER A 24 -18.59 1.89 -1.29
N LEU A 25 -18.90 0.59 -1.45
CA LEU A 25 -19.04 -0.04 -2.77
C LEU A 25 -20.05 0.70 -3.66
N LYS A 26 -21.20 1.10 -3.10
CA LYS A 26 -22.23 1.86 -3.81
C LYS A 26 -21.72 3.21 -4.33
N ARG A 27 -20.83 3.86 -3.59
CA ARG A 27 -20.21 5.12 -4.03
C ARG A 27 -19.25 4.88 -5.20
N LEU A 28 -18.47 3.80 -5.17
CA LEU A 28 -17.62 3.39 -6.29
C LEU A 28 -18.44 3.06 -7.54
N GLU A 29 -19.53 2.30 -7.40
CA GLU A 29 -20.45 2.01 -8.51
C GLU A 29 -21.01 3.28 -9.17
N ASN A 30 -21.39 4.26 -8.35
CA ASN A 30 -21.89 5.55 -8.85
C ASN A 30 -20.80 6.38 -9.53
N LEU A 31 -19.55 6.32 -9.04
CA LEU A 31 -18.41 6.97 -9.69
C LEU A 31 -18.13 6.35 -11.05
N TYR A 32 -18.13 5.02 -11.14
CA TYR A 32 -17.92 4.31 -12.39
C TYR A 32 -19.03 4.62 -13.41
N LYS A 33 -20.30 4.62 -13.00
CA LYS A 33 -21.42 5.01 -13.88
C LYS A 33 -21.27 6.41 -14.50
N ARG A 34 -20.62 7.33 -13.78
CA ARG A 34 -20.36 8.70 -14.27
C ARG A 34 -19.14 8.80 -15.18
N LYS A 35 -18.22 7.83 -15.11
CA LYS A 35 -16.95 7.77 -15.85
C LYS A 35 -16.64 6.33 -16.29
N PRO A 36 -17.49 5.72 -17.14
CA PRO A 36 -17.38 4.31 -17.51
C PRO A 36 -16.08 3.97 -18.26
N GLU A 37 -15.42 4.96 -18.86
CA GLU A 37 -14.12 4.85 -19.52
C GLU A 37 -12.94 4.72 -18.55
N ASN A 38 -13.16 4.99 -17.26
CA ASN A 38 -12.12 4.91 -16.26
C ASN A 38 -11.86 3.45 -15.85
N MET A 39 -10.89 2.82 -16.51
CA MET A 39 -10.48 1.45 -16.26
C MET A 39 -10.05 1.18 -14.82
N LYS A 40 -9.52 2.18 -14.11
CA LYS A 40 -9.17 2.02 -12.70
C LYS A 40 -10.43 1.81 -11.85
N LEU A 41 -11.48 2.59 -12.08
CA LEU A 41 -12.74 2.43 -11.36
C LEU A 41 -13.42 1.11 -11.67
N TYR A 42 -13.26 0.60 -12.90
CA TYR A 42 -13.71 -0.73 -13.28
C TYR A 42 -12.96 -1.82 -12.50
N SER A 43 -11.62 -1.80 -12.55
CA SER A 43 -10.77 -2.78 -11.85
C SER A 43 -11.05 -2.79 -10.36
N ASP A 44 -10.99 -1.62 -9.71
CA ASP A 44 -11.23 -1.51 -8.27
C ASP A 44 -12.64 -2.00 -7.88
N LEU A 45 -13.64 -1.82 -8.76
CA LEU A 45 -15.00 -2.28 -8.49
C LEU A 45 -15.13 -3.79 -8.60
N ASP A 46 -14.46 -4.38 -9.59
CA ASP A 46 -14.42 -5.83 -9.80
C ASP A 46 -13.66 -6.51 -8.66
N ASP A 47 -12.47 -5.98 -8.33
CA ASP A 47 -11.62 -6.45 -7.23
C ASP A 47 -12.37 -6.38 -5.89
N TRP A 48 -13.01 -5.25 -5.57
CA TRP A 48 -13.76 -5.13 -4.32
C TRP A 48 -14.85 -6.21 -4.23
N LYS A 49 -15.61 -6.44 -5.30
CA LYS A 49 -16.66 -7.47 -5.31
C LYS A 49 -16.08 -8.86 -5.09
N TYR A 50 -14.99 -9.19 -5.78
CA TYR A 50 -14.33 -10.48 -5.65
C TYR A 50 -13.79 -10.71 -4.23
N PHE A 51 -13.04 -9.77 -3.67
CA PHE A 51 -12.38 -9.97 -2.37
C PHE A 51 -13.32 -9.88 -1.16
N MET A 52 -14.54 -9.36 -1.32
CA MET A 52 -15.58 -9.56 -0.30
C MET A 52 -15.98 -11.04 -0.16
N GLU A 53 -15.91 -11.82 -1.23
CA GLU A 53 -16.19 -13.27 -1.23
C GLU A 53 -14.94 -14.11 -0.95
N HIS A 54 -13.75 -13.54 -1.19
CA HIS A 54 -12.44 -14.17 -1.00
C HIS A 54 -11.53 -13.37 -0.02
N PRO A 55 -11.95 -13.13 1.23
CA PRO A 55 -11.27 -12.19 2.14
C PRO A 55 -9.89 -12.66 2.61
N ASP A 56 -9.63 -13.97 2.63
CA ASP A 56 -8.37 -14.53 3.11
C ASP A 56 -7.40 -14.86 1.95
N GLU A 57 -7.78 -14.60 0.69
CA GLU A 57 -6.88 -14.77 -0.45
C GLU A 57 -5.74 -13.76 -0.38
N ILE A 58 -4.50 -14.25 -0.52
CA ILE A 58 -3.29 -13.44 -0.47
C ILE A 58 -2.88 -13.08 -1.90
N ILE A 59 -2.71 -11.80 -2.17
CA ILE A 59 -2.23 -11.28 -3.45
C ILE A 59 -0.94 -10.49 -3.26
N GLU A 60 -0.15 -10.41 -4.33
CA GLU A 60 0.93 -9.44 -4.42
C GLU A 60 0.40 -8.14 -5.02
N ASP A 61 0.42 -7.08 -4.22
CA ASP A 61 0.09 -5.73 -4.66
C ASP A 61 1.37 -4.95 -4.93
N ALA A 62 1.42 -4.32 -6.11
CA ALA A 62 2.58 -3.58 -6.58
C ALA A 62 2.22 -2.12 -6.89
N LYS A 63 2.94 -1.20 -6.24
CA LYS A 63 2.78 0.24 -6.47
C LYS A 63 4.06 0.82 -7.06
N ASP A 64 3.93 1.41 -8.24
CA ASP A 64 5.01 2.16 -8.87
C ASP A 64 5.04 3.61 -8.39
N ILE A 65 6.21 4.05 -7.95
CA ILE A 65 6.51 5.45 -7.62
C ILE A 65 7.54 5.96 -8.63
N ILE A 66 7.13 6.95 -9.42
CA ILE A 66 8.01 7.68 -10.34
C ILE A 66 8.40 8.99 -9.67
N THR A 67 9.69 9.18 -9.43
CA THR A 67 10.19 10.37 -8.74
C THR A 67 11.62 10.72 -9.16
N GLU A 68 11.91 12.01 -9.16
CA GLU A 68 13.26 12.56 -9.35
C GLU A 68 13.87 13.06 -8.03
N LYS A 69 13.06 13.13 -6.96
CA LYS A 69 13.42 13.73 -5.67
C LYS A 69 13.98 12.75 -4.65
N LEU A 70 13.94 11.46 -4.94
CA LEU A 70 14.26 10.43 -3.97
C LEU A 70 15.70 9.97 -4.18
N THR A 71 16.61 10.38 -3.29
CA THR A 71 17.95 9.81 -3.19
C THR A 71 17.91 8.63 -2.23
N LEU A 72 17.65 7.41 -2.75
CA LEU A 72 17.82 6.19 -1.97
C LEU A 72 19.26 5.71 -2.17
N GLY A 73 20.13 6.08 -1.24
CA GLY A 73 21.45 5.51 -1.13
C GLY A 73 21.42 4.18 -0.37
N LYS A 74 22.60 3.61 -0.15
CA LYS A 74 22.75 2.34 0.58
C LYS A 74 22.16 2.42 2.00
N LEU A 75 22.36 3.53 2.69
CA LEU A 75 21.92 3.71 4.08
C LEU A 75 20.40 3.77 4.20
N GLU A 76 19.73 4.45 3.25
CA GLU A 76 18.26 4.49 3.21
C GLU A 76 17.67 3.10 2.93
N LEU A 77 18.30 2.31 2.06
CA LEU A 77 17.87 0.93 1.78
C LEU A 77 18.05 0.02 2.99
N GLU A 78 19.19 0.10 3.68
CA GLU A 78 19.42 -0.64 4.93
C GLU A 78 18.42 -0.24 6.02
N LEU A 79 18.07 1.04 6.11
CA LEU A 79 17.05 1.52 7.03
C LEU A 79 15.66 0.96 6.72
N LEU A 80 15.27 0.97 5.44
CA LEU A 80 13.99 0.40 4.99
C LEU A 80 13.92 -1.11 5.27
N ASP A 81 15.00 -1.83 5.01
CA ASP A 81 15.11 -3.26 5.31
C ASP A 81 15.00 -3.53 6.82
N PHE A 82 15.67 -2.72 7.64
CA PHE A 82 15.59 -2.82 9.09
C PHE A 82 14.17 -2.59 9.60
N ILE A 83 13.49 -1.52 9.13
CA ILE A 83 12.11 -1.21 9.52
C ILE A 83 11.18 -2.36 9.15
N LYS A 84 11.32 -2.90 7.93
CA LYS A 84 10.48 -4.00 7.43
C LYS A 84 10.56 -5.25 8.30
N HIS A 85 11.76 -5.61 8.76
CA HIS A 85 11.98 -6.85 9.51
C HIS A 85 11.83 -6.70 11.03
N ASN A 86 11.99 -5.48 11.57
CA ASN A 86 12.00 -5.25 13.02
C ASN A 86 10.77 -4.50 13.54
N ASN A 87 9.94 -3.94 12.64
CA ASN A 87 8.67 -3.27 12.93
C ASN A 87 8.73 -2.29 14.13
N PRO A 88 9.65 -1.30 14.12
CA PRO A 88 9.82 -0.35 15.21
C PRO A 88 8.55 0.47 15.41
N LYS A 89 8.14 0.68 16.67
CA LYS A 89 6.86 1.35 16.98
C LYS A 89 6.93 2.87 16.88
N SER A 90 8.14 3.44 16.83
CA SER A 90 8.38 4.88 16.71
C SER A 90 9.80 5.18 16.23
N ILE A 91 10.08 6.42 15.85
CA ILE A 91 11.44 6.90 15.50
C ILE A 91 12.42 6.69 16.66
N ARG A 92 11.98 6.92 17.91
CA ARG A 92 12.81 6.71 19.11
C ARG A 92 13.13 5.24 19.32
N ASP A 93 12.16 4.36 19.03
CA ASP A 93 12.32 2.92 19.10
C ASP A 93 13.32 2.42 18.05
N LEU A 94 13.15 2.87 16.80
CA LEU A 94 14.08 2.61 15.70
C LEU A 94 15.52 3.03 16.04
N ALA A 95 15.73 4.24 16.55
CA ALA A 95 17.09 4.71 16.85
C ALA A 95 17.76 3.91 17.98
N LYS A 96 16.98 3.53 19.02
CA LYS A 96 17.45 2.61 20.07
C LYS A 96 17.87 1.26 19.48
N MET A 97 17.05 0.69 18.59
CA MET A 97 17.32 -0.61 17.96
C MET A 97 18.55 -0.56 17.03
N MET A 98 18.80 0.58 16.39
CA MET A 98 19.97 0.78 15.51
C MET A 98 21.24 1.18 16.27
N HIS A 99 21.21 1.26 17.60
CA HIS A 99 22.30 1.77 18.43
C HIS A 99 22.83 3.14 17.97
N LYS A 100 21.95 3.94 17.36
CA LYS A 100 22.24 5.34 17.04
C LYS A 100 21.70 6.16 18.20
N ASP A 101 22.60 6.58 19.09
CA ASP A 101 22.23 7.50 20.17
C ASP A 101 21.57 8.74 19.56
N ILE A 102 20.30 8.98 19.91
CA ILE A 102 19.67 10.28 19.66
C ILE A 102 20.15 11.18 20.80
N ALA A 103 21.21 11.93 20.55
CA ALA A 103 21.62 13.07 21.37
C ALA A 103 20.71 14.27 21.09
#